data_AF-A0A060BQW1-F1
#
_entry.id   AF-A0A060BQW1-F1
#
_cell.length_a   1.000
_cell.length_b   1.000
_cell.length_c   1.000
_cell.angle_alpha   90.00
_cell.angle_beta   90.00
_cell.angle_gamma   90.00
#
_symmetry.space_group_name_H-M   'P 1'
#
loop_
_entity.id
_entity.type
_entity.pdbx_description
1 polymer ?
#
loop_
_entity_poly.entity_id
_entity_poly.type
_entity_poly.pdbx_seq_one_letter_code
_entity_poly.pdbx_strand_id
1 'polypeptide(L)'
;MDKEVAMEEQLRSAMPTFAIRPIAAPKPPVGVLWADREREPEERAQALLAEMSTEEKSALLYGRGLRTAEGRYFWQAFVQGNDRLGIPDVTQGDSPAAILVGPANVSQIPSEVALGASLDAEVATQAAQILGGEARRWGYVGTSRPH
;
A
#
# COMPACT_ATOMS: atom_id res chain seq x y z
N MET A 1 23.62 -7.92 34.54
CA MET A 1 23.48 -7.76 33.07
C MET A 1 22.40 -8.73 32.67
N ASP A 2 21.18 -8.21 32.57
CA ASP A 2 19.96 -8.99 32.61
C ASP A 2 19.75 -9.81 31.35
N LYS A 3 19.35 -11.07 31.54
CA LYS A 3 19.10 -12.02 30.44
C LYS A 3 18.02 -11.53 29.48
N GLU A 4 17.15 -10.63 29.92
CA GLU A 4 16.17 -9.92 29.08
C GLU A 4 16.83 -8.99 28.07
N VAL A 5 17.82 -8.19 28.49
CA VAL A 5 18.54 -7.29 27.57
C VAL A 5 19.29 -8.09 26.51
N ALA A 6 19.91 -9.20 26.90
CA ALA A 6 20.61 -10.09 25.97
C ALA A 6 19.66 -10.81 24.99
N MET A 7 18.45 -11.17 25.44
CA MET A 7 17.40 -11.75 24.60
C MET A 7 16.86 -10.73 23.60
N GLU A 8 16.61 -9.49 24.04
CA GLU A 8 16.16 -8.41 23.16
C GLU A 8 17.23 -8.05 22.11
N GLU A 9 18.50 -8.04 22.49
CA GLU A 9 19.61 -7.78 21.57
C GLU A 9 19.79 -8.92 20.55
N GLN A 10 19.64 -10.17 20.99
CA GLN A 10 19.61 -11.34 20.08
C GLN A 10 18.42 -11.32 19.14
N LEU A 11 17.23 -10.94 19.61
CA LEU A 11 16.04 -10.79 18.78
C LEU A 11 16.24 -9.67 17.75
N ARG A 12 16.82 -8.53 18.16
CA ARG A 12 17.12 -7.40 17.26
C ARG A 12 18.20 -7.75 16.23
N SER A 13 19.21 -8.53 16.62
CA SER A 13 20.28 -9.01 15.73
C SER A 13 19.83 -10.13 14.79
N ALA A 14 18.77 -10.87 15.14
CA ALA A 14 18.22 -11.96 14.32
C ALA A 14 17.17 -11.46 13.31
N MET A 15 16.67 -10.23 13.44
CA MET A 15 15.79 -9.62 12.45
C MET A 15 16.62 -9.06 11.30
N PRO A 16 16.56 -9.67 10.10
CA PRO A 16 17.37 -9.16 9.00
C PRO A 16 16.81 -7.80 8.61
N THR A 17 17.68 -6.81 8.44
CA THR A 17 17.31 -5.52 7.89
C THR A 17 16.88 -5.74 6.43
N PHE A 18 15.58 -5.85 6.19
CA PHE A 18 15.04 -5.88 4.84
C PHE A 18 15.02 -4.48 4.27
N ALA A 19 15.96 -4.22 3.37
CA ALA A 19 15.87 -3.08 2.49
C ALA A 19 14.62 -3.26 1.62
N ILE A 20 13.61 -2.40 1.84
CA ILE A 20 12.44 -2.34 0.98
C ILE A 20 12.91 -1.88 -0.38
N ARG A 21 12.81 -2.76 -1.37
CA ARG A 21 12.94 -2.35 -2.77
C ARG A 21 11.51 -2.11 -3.26
N PRO A 22 11.11 -0.85 -3.57
CA PRO A 22 9.80 -0.62 -4.15
C PRO A 22 9.67 -1.46 -5.42
N ILE A 23 8.54 -2.15 -5.57
CA ILE A 23 8.20 -2.79 -6.84
C ILE A 23 8.18 -1.67 -7.87
N ALA A 24 9.12 -1.70 -8.81
CA ALA A 24 9.19 -0.69 -9.85
C ALA A 24 7.93 -0.82 -10.70
N ALA A 25 7.07 0.20 -10.67
CA ALA A 25 5.91 0.25 -11.53
C ALA A 25 6.35 0.16 -13.00
N PRO A 26 5.63 -0.60 -13.85
CA PRO A 26 5.90 -0.62 -15.26
C PRO A 26 5.80 0.81 -15.80
N LYS A 27 6.80 1.22 -16.60
CA LYS A 27 6.80 2.57 -17.16
C LYS A 27 5.69 2.66 -18.21
N PRO A 28 4.81 3.68 -18.15
CA PRO A 28 3.86 3.89 -19.22
C PRO A 28 4.60 4.20 -20.53
N PRO A 29 4.01 3.89 -21.70
CA PRO A 29 4.60 4.25 -22.97
C PRO A 29 4.84 5.76 -23.08
N VAL A 30 5.87 6.18 -23.83
CA VAL A 30 6.25 7.59 -23.96
C VAL A 30 5.20 8.35 -24.78
N GLY A 31 4.83 9.55 -24.32
CA GLY A 31 3.94 10.46 -25.07
C GLY A 31 2.45 10.16 -24.96
N VAL A 32 2.05 9.22 -24.10
CA VAL A 32 0.65 8.85 -23.92
C VAL A 32 -0.08 9.82 -22.98
N LEU A 33 -1.35 10.09 -23.29
CA LEU A 33 -2.14 11.10 -22.59
C LEU A 33 -2.41 10.75 -21.11
N TRP A 34 -2.54 9.47 -20.77
CA TRP A 34 -2.78 9.06 -19.38
C TRP A 34 -1.54 9.20 -18.47
N ALA A 35 -0.35 9.28 -19.06
CA ALA A 35 0.90 9.49 -18.34
C ALA A 35 1.26 10.98 -18.17
N ASP A 36 0.54 11.87 -18.85
CA ASP A 36 0.72 13.33 -18.73
C ASP A 36 0.22 13.81 -17.36
N ARG A 37 1.13 14.32 -16.53
CA ARG A 37 0.82 14.76 -15.15
C ARG A 37 0.24 16.16 -15.07
N GLU A 38 0.29 16.91 -16.16
CA GLU A 38 -0.28 18.26 -16.23
C GLU A 38 -1.79 18.23 -16.52
N ARG A 39 -2.33 17.06 -16.87
CA ARG A 39 -3.77 16.85 -17.12
C ARG A 39 -4.51 16.45 -15.86
N GLU A 40 -5.80 16.77 -15.85
CA GLU A 40 -6.70 16.36 -14.78
C GLU A 40 -6.79 14.83 -14.66
N PRO A 41 -6.90 14.28 -13.44
CA PRO A 41 -6.96 12.83 -13.23
C PRO A 41 -8.06 12.13 -14.03
N GLU A 42 -9.22 12.77 -14.17
CA GLU A 42 -10.37 12.24 -14.92
C GLU A 42 -10.05 12.12 -16.42
N GLU A 43 -9.44 13.14 -17.02
CA GLU A 43 -9.04 13.11 -18.43
C GLU A 43 -8.04 11.99 -18.70
N ARG A 44 -7.09 11.80 -17.77
CA ARG A 44 -6.09 10.75 -17.85
C ARG A 44 -6.72 9.36 -17.73
N ALA A 45 -7.70 9.20 -16.84
CA ALA A 45 -8.43 7.95 -16.68
C ALA A 45 -9.24 7.61 -17.94
N GLN A 46 -9.94 8.59 -18.51
CA GLN A 46 -10.69 8.41 -19.75
C GLN A 46 -9.79 8.04 -20.93
N ALA A 47 -8.64 8.73 -21.08
CA ALA A 47 -7.66 8.41 -22.11
C ALA A 47 -7.09 7.00 -21.95
N LEU A 48 -6.82 6.56 -20.71
CA LEU A 48 -6.38 5.19 -20.43
C LEU A 48 -7.46 4.16 -20.81
N LEU A 49 -8.71 4.40 -20.39
CA LEU A 49 -9.83 3.50 -20.67
C LEU A 49 -10.15 3.40 -22.17
N ALA A 50 -9.87 4.44 -22.95
CA ALA A 50 -10.03 4.42 -24.40
C ALA A 50 -9.06 3.45 -25.09
N GLU A 51 -7.88 3.23 -24.51
CA GLU A 51 -6.84 2.34 -25.06
C GLU A 51 -6.92 0.89 -24.56
N MET A 52 -7.86 0.61 -23.66
CA MET A 52 -8.04 -0.72 -23.06
C MET A 52 -9.02 -1.58 -23.84
N SER A 53 -8.68 -2.84 -24.04
CA SER A 53 -9.66 -3.86 -24.46
C SER A 53 -10.69 -4.12 -23.35
N THR A 54 -11.80 -4.77 -23.71
CA THR A 54 -12.82 -5.18 -22.72
C THR A 54 -12.24 -6.14 -21.69
N GLU A 55 -11.35 -7.05 -22.11
CA GLU A 55 -10.67 -8.00 -21.23
C GLU A 55 -9.74 -7.28 -20.25
N GLU A 56 -8.99 -6.28 -20.71
CA GLU A 56 -8.11 -5.49 -19.85
C GLU A 56 -8.92 -4.68 -18.82
N LYS A 57 -10.07 -4.13 -19.22
CA LYS A 57 -10.99 -3.45 -18.29
C LYS A 57 -11.53 -4.41 -17.24
N SER A 58 -11.95 -5.59 -17.70
CA SER A 58 -12.49 -6.62 -16.82
C SER A 58 -11.44 -7.13 -15.83
N ALA A 59 -10.18 -7.25 -16.25
CA ALA A 59 -9.08 -7.68 -15.39
C ALA A 59 -8.84 -6.75 -14.20
N LEU A 60 -9.15 -5.45 -14.34
CA LEU A 60 -9.03 -4.47 -13.24
C LEU A 60 -10.15 -4.55 -12.20
N LEU A 61 -11.21 -5.34 -12.44
CA LEU A 61 -12.37 -5.42 -11.54
C LEU A 61 -12.31 -6.56 -10.52
N TYR A 62 -11.33 -7.46 -10.62
CA TYR A 62 -11.26 -8.65 -9.76
C TYR A 62 -9.91 -8.73 -9.05
N GLY A 63 -9.97 -8.99 -7.74
CA GLY A 63 -8.79 -9.32 -6.95
C GLY A 63 -8.27 -10.71 -7.28
N ARG A 64 -6.93 -10.87 -7.28
CA ARG A 64 -6.23 -12.14 -7.52
C ARG A 64 -5.78 -12.84 -6.23
N GLY A 65 -6.26 -12.40 -5.07
CA GLY A 65 -5.98 -13.00 -3.76
C GLY A 65 -4.63 -12.58 -3.19
N LEU A 66 -4.00 -13.48 -2.43
CA LEU A 66 -2.72 -13.22 -1.75
C LEU A 66 -1.56 -13.25 -2.73
N ARG A 67 -0.66 -12.28 -2.62
CA ARG A 67 0.63 -12.30 -3.34
C ARG A 67 1.78 -12.09 -2.38
N THR A 68 2.83 -12.86 -2.59
CA THR A 68 4.14 -12.61 -1.99
C THR A 68 4.92 -11.64 -2.87
N ALA A 69 5.39 -10.54 -2.30
CA ALA A 69 6.45 -9.75 -2.93
C ALA A 69 7.80 -10.45 -2.72
N GLU A 70 8.64 -10.48 -3.76
CA GLU A 70 10.05 -10.86 -3.62
C GLU A 70 10.69 -9.98 -2.55
N GLY A 71 11.08 -10.56 -1.41
CA GLY A 71 11.62 -9.78 -0.28
C GLY A 71 10.71 -9.62 0.96
N ARG A 72 9.68 -10.46 1.12
CA ARG A 72 9.06 -10.84 2.42
C ARG A 72 7.84 -10.04 2.91
N TYR A 73 6.99 -9.51 2.02
CA TYR A 73 5.67 -9.00 2.40
C TYR A 73 4.54 -9.73 1.68
N PHE A 74 3.47 -10.01 2.43
CA PHE A 74 2.23 -10.55 1.90
C PHE A 74 1.26 -9.39 1.66
N TRP A 75 0.74 -9.31 0.44
CA TRP A 75 -0.42 -8.49 0.13
C TRP A 75 -1.65 -9.33 0.41
N GLN A 76 -2.61 -8.80 1.19
CA GLN A 76 -3.83 -9.53 1.51
C GLN A 76 -4.73 -9.71 0.29
N ALA A 77 -4.84 -8.66 -0.51
CA ALA A 77 -5.50 -8.67 -1.79
C ALA A 77 -4.75 -7.74 -2.76
N PHE A 78 -4.65 -8.14 -4.02
CA PHE A 78 -4.21 -7.27 -5.09
C PHE A 78 -5.07 -7.44 -6.33
N VAL A 79 -5.22 -6.36 -7.10
CA VAL A 79 -5.68 -6.38 -8.48
C VAL A 79 -4.45 -6.36 -9.36
N GLN A 80 -4.39 -7.28 -10.31
CA GLN A 80 -3.26 -7.34 -11.23
C GLN A 80 -3.25 -6.11 -12.15
N GLY A 81 -2.09 -5.50 -12.30
CA GLY A 81 -1.88 -4.38 -13.21
C GLY A 81 -1.88 -4.78 -14.69
N ASN A 82 -1.45 -3.86 -15.53
CA ASN A 82 -1.31 -4.06 -16.97
C ASN A 82 0.01 -3.45 -17.45
N ASP A 83 0.99 -4.31 -17.73
CA ASP A 83 2.34 -3.91 -18.16
C ASP A 83 2.34 -3.14 -19.48
N ARG A 84 1.44 -3.47 -20.42
CA ARG A 84 1.34 -2.78 -21.72
C ARG A 84 1.00 -1.31 -21.54
N LEU A 85 0.14 -1.01 -20.57
CA LEU A 85 -0.34 0.34 -20.29
C LEU A 85 0.48 1.08 -19.22
N GLY A 86 1.43 0.39 -18.57
CA GLY A 86 2.18 0.92 -17.44
C GLY A 86 1.35 1.03 -16.16
N ILE A 87 0.32 0.20 -16.00
CA ILE A 87 -0.49 0.15 -14.78
C ILE A 87 0.17 -0.82 -13.79
N PRO A 88 0.62 -0.37 -12.61
CA PRO A 88 1.13 -1.28 -11.58
C PRO A 88 -0.01 -2.10 -10.97
N ASP A 89 0.35 -3.18 -10.28
CA ASP A 89 -0.61 -3.88 -9.42
C ASP A 89 -1.19 -2.93 -8.37
N VAL A 90 -2.49 -3.01 -8.15
CA VAL A 90 -3.16 -2.27 -7.07
C VAL A 90 -3.23 -3.18 -5.86
N THR A 91 -2.64 -2.75 -4.77
CA THR A 91 -2.49 -3.57 -3.58
C THR A 91 -3.25 -3.01 -2.40
N GLN A 92 -3.84 -3.91 -1.62
CA GLN A 92 -4.60 -3.58 -0.41
C GLN A 92 -3.96 -4.23 0.81
N GLY A 93 -3.94 -3.47 1.91
CA GLY A 93 -3.59 -3.96 3.23
C GLY A 93 -4.61 -3.52 4.26
N ASP A 94 -4.98 -4.42 5.16
CA ASP A 94 -5.56 -4.05 6.45
C ASP A 94 -4.48 -3.38 7.29
N SER A 95 -4.79 -2.59 8.30
CA SER A 95 -6.02 -2.39 9.07
C SER A 95 -6.17 -0.88 9.39
N PRO A 96 -7.36 -0.42 9.81
CA PRO A 96 -7.59 0.98 10.20
C PRO A 96 -6.75 1.52 11.37
N ALA A 97 -6.05 0.67 12.13
CA ALA A 97 -5.15 1.12 13.22
C ALA A 97 -3.66 0.79 13.01
N ALA A 98 -3.33 -0.02 12.00
CA ALA A 98 -1.95 -0.37 11.62
C ALA A 98 -1.94 -1.26 10.38
N ILE A 99 -0.81 -1.38 9.70
CA ILE A 99 -0.67 -2.41 8.65
C ILE A 99 -0.62 -3.80 9.31
N LEU A 100 -1.64 -4.61 9.08
CA LEU A 100 -1.84 -5.90 9.75
C LEU A 100 -0.94 -6.99 9.20
N VAL A 101 -0.80 -7.05 7.88
CA VAL A 101 -0.06 -8.11 7.19
C VAL A 101 1.10 -7.47 6.46
N GLY A 102 2.31 -7.98 6.74
CA GLY A 102 3.53 -7.53 6.10
C GLY A 102 4.62 -7.23 7.13
N PRO A 103 5.07 -5.97 7.29
CA PRO A 103 6.26 -5.66 8.07
C PRO A 103 6.01 -5.71 9.57
N ALA A 104 6.96 -6.27 10.32
CA ALA A 104 6.89 -6.34 11.79
C ALA A 104 7.09 -4.98 12.48
N ASN A 105 7.68 -4.00 11.80
CA ASN A 105 8.04 -2.69 12.36
C ASN A 105 7.15 -1.60 11.77
N VAL A 106 5.86 -1.63 12.11
CA VAL A 106 4.86 -0.63 11.71
C VAL A 106 4.25 0.02 12.94
N SER A 107 3.89 1.29 12.81
CA SER A 107 3.27 2.04 13.90
C SER A 107 1.89 1.47 14.20
N GLN A 108 1.59 1.36 15.48
CA GLN A 108 0.25 1.06 15.98
C GLN A 108 -0.34 2.37 16.51
N ILE A 109 -1.41 2.86 15.88
CA ILE A 109 -2.11 4.05 16.35
C ILE A 109 -3.25 3.65 17.31
N PRO A 110 -3.81 4.60 18.10
CA PRO A 110 -5.02 4.32 18.88
C PRO A 110 -6.15 3.80 17.99
N SER A 111 -7.03 2.97 18.54
CA SER A 111 -8.22 2.50 17.83
C SER A 111 -9.12 3.65 17.41
N GLU A 112 -10.00 3.41 16.45
CA GLU A 112 -10.93 4.40 15.91
C GLU A 112 -11.87 4.93 16.98
N VAL A 113 -12.27 4.07 17.92
CA VAL A 113 -13.08 4.46 19.09
C VAL A 113 -12.30 5.39 20.01
N ALA A 114 -11.01 5.12 20.24
CA ALA A 114 -10.15 5.98 21.06
C ALA A 114 -9.89 7.33 20.39
N LEU A 115 -9.66 7.33 19.07
CA LEU A 115 -9.55 8.56 18.28
C LEU A 115 -10.86 9.35 18.30
N GLY A 116 -12.00 8.69 18.14
CA GLY A 116 -13.32 9.33 18.22
C GLY A 116 -13.60 9.91 19.61
N ALA A 117 -13.18 9.22 20.68
CA ALA A 117 -13.33 9.69 22.06
C ALA A 117 -12.47 10.93 22.38
N SER A 118 -11.45 11.24 21.58
CA SER A 118 -10.69 12.48 21.73
C SER A 118 -11.51 13.73 21.40
N LEU A 119 -12.54 13.59 20.56
CA LEU A 119 -13.32 14.70 19.99
C LEU A 119 -12.45 15.77 19.31
N ASP A 120 -11.26 15.36 18.82
CA ASP A 120 -10.28 16.24 18.17
C ASP A 120 -10.00 15.77 16.73
N ALA A 121 -10.42 16.60 15.77
CA ALA A 121 -10.24 16.32 14.34
C ALA A 121 -8.77 16.39 13.90
N GLU A 122 -7.94 17.16 14.62
CA GLU A 122 -6.51 17.27 14.31
C GLU A 122 -5.79 15.97 14.69
N VAL A 123 -6.09 15.41 15.86
CA VAL A 123 -5.55 14.11 16.30
C VAL A 123 -5.92 12.99 15.32
N ALA A 124 -7.17 12.95 14.87
CA ALA A 124 -7.62 11.98 13.86
C ALA A 124 -6.89 12.17 12.51
N THR A 125 -6.65 13.42 12.11
CA THR A 125 -5.92 13.74 10.86
C THR A 125 -4.47 13.30 10.94
N GLN A 126 -3.79 13.55 12.05
CA GLN A 126 -2.39 13.13 12.26
C GLN A 126 -2.28 11.60 12.23
N ALA A 127 -3.21 10.89 12.89
CA ALA A 127 -3.27 9.44 12.86
C ALA A 127 -3.43 8.90 11.42
N ALA A 128 -4.33 9.49 10.63
CA ALA A 128 -4.52 9.12 9.22
C ALA A 128 -3.28 9.40 8.34
N GLN A 129 -2.55 10.49 8.60
CA GLN A 129 -1.31 10.81 7.90
C GLN A 129 -0.20 9.79 8.18
N ILE A 130 -0.06 9.34 9.43
CA ILE A 130 0.88 8.28 9.82
C ILE A 130 0.55 7.00 9.04
N LEU A 131 -0.70 6.55 9.10
CA LEU A 131 -1.13 5.35 8.39
C LEU A 131 -0.93 5.45 6.88
N GLY A 132 -1.31 6.57 6.26
CA GLY A 132 -1.13 6.78 4.83
C GLY A 132 0.35 6.82 4.41
N GLY A 133 1.21 7.39 5.26
CA GLY A 133 2.65 7.41 5.07
C GLY A 133 3.27 6.02 5.15
N GLU A 134 2.87 5.21 6.14
CA GLU A 134 3.32 3.83 6.26
C GLU A 134 2.80 2.95 5.12
N ALA A 135 1.51 3.05 4.77
CA ALA A 135 0.91 2.31 3.67
C ALA A 135 1.72 2.53 2.37
N ARG A 136 2.01 3.80 2.04
CA ARG A 136 2.84 4.15 0.88
C ARG A 136 4.26 3.62 0.97
N ARG A 137 4.90 3.68 2.15
CA ARG A 137 6.26 3.16 2.36
C ARG A 137 6.36 1.67 2.05
N TRP A 138 5.32 0.92 2.40
CA TRP A 138 5.25 -0.53 2.17
C TRP A 138 4.58 -0.90 0.84
N GLY A 139 4.18 0.10 0.05
CA GLY A 139 3.68 -0.03 -1.31
C GLY A 139 2.19 -0.35 -1.42
N TYR A 140 1.42 -0.20 -0.34
CA TYR A 140 -0.04 -0.30 -0.37
C TYR A 140 -0.64 0.92 -1.04
N VAL A 141 -1.56 0.69 -1.99
CA VAL A 141 -2.29 1.77 -2.67
C VAL A 141 -3.51 2.21 -1.87
N GLY A 142 -4.08 1.32 -1.07
CA GLY A 142 -5.17 1.62 -0.15
C GLY A 142 -5.17 0.73 1.09
N THR A 143 -5.77 1.23 2.17
CA THR A 143 -6.10 0.43 3.35
C THR A 143 -7.60 0.13 3.38
N SER A 144 -7.99 -1.03 3.89
CA SER A 144 -9.41 -1.29 4.15
C SER A 144 -9.93 -0.30 5.19
N ARG A 145 -11.16 0.18 5.00
CA ARG A 145 -11.89 0.95 6.01
C ARG A 145 -12.72 -0.01 6.86
N PRO A 146 -12.93 0.29 8.16
CA PRO A 146 -13.88 -0.48 8.95
C PRO A 146 -15.29 -0.26 8.36
N HIS A 147 -16.04 -1.37 8.25
CA HIS A 147 -17.45 -1.37 7.86
C HIS A 147 -18.35 -0.98 9.03
#